data_AF-Q9VUX1-F1
#
_entry.id   AF-Q9VUX1-F1
#
_cell.length_a   1.000
_cell.length_b   1.000
_cell.length_c   1.000
_cell.angle_alpha   90.00
_cell.angle_beta   90.00
_cell.angle_gamma   90.00
#
_symmetry.space_group_name_H-M   'P 1'
#
loop_
_entity.id
_entity.type
_entity.pdbx_description
1 polymer ?
#
loop_
_entity_poly.entity_id
_entity_poly.type
_entity_poly.pdbx_seq_one_letter_code
_entity_poly.pdbx_strand_id
1 'polypeptide(L)'
;MLAVRSSQRLGLRSLLPSAFKNVGLVNYSSSQSKNDDGYSSSDDEKPTKKKEEPVETAAQRLNRLLGTMQATDQLSASDFPRPGDANRKRREAQKQEAAAKNVLTAAKNIASMLGTSESDKKQTESELLAKLLGHGSESSSAATGENQTADVSGSPSGDKELNLSDIIVGMKIDRRQQPQQVEQTRGEYVRRSLASRFKPQNRDGAYQRSQRQTKREAESFTGSVNLYGGEPLGIFKDTQLPISNDILSTWSQLSERELSLQASHPPANYFEQMVLWTDQKKVWRFPINNEQDWEDEHNVDFSEHIFLEQHLEDWCPSKGPIRHFMELVCVGLSKNPYLTAQEKKDHIFWFRDYFQAKKDILRDLISKEPSKSISA
;
A
#
# COMPACT_ATOMS: atom_id res chain seq x y z
N MET A 1 -38.70 46.76 -5.97
CA MET A 1 -38.43 47.17 -7.37
C MET A 1 -37.62 46.05 -8.01
N LEU A 2 -38.27 45.07 -8.66
CA LEU A 2 -38.54 45.02 -10.11
C LEU A 2 -37.26 44.97 -10.96
N ALA A 3 -36.82 43.76 -11.35
CA ALA A 3 -37.02 43.23 -12.70
C ALA A 3 -36.16 41.96 -12.94
N VAL A 4 -36.85 40.83 -13.02
CA VAL A 4 -36.41 39.55 -13.61
C VAL A 4 -36.78 39.56 -15.09
N ARG A 5 -35.92 39.02 -15.99
CA ARG A 5 -36.21 38.47 -17.35
C ARG A 5 -34.85 38.06 -17.95
N SER A 6 -34.40 36.82 -17.97
CA SER A 6 -34.90 35.57 -18.59
C SER A 6 -35.06 35.60 -20.13
N SER A 7 -34.29 34.71 -20.76
CA SER A 7 -34.57 33.90 -21.95
C SER A 7 -34.27 34.47 -23.33
N GLN A 8 -33.33 33.83 -24.04
CA GLN A 8 -33.56 33.34 -25.41
C GLN A 8 -32.58 32.22 -25.79
N ARG A 9 -33.17 31.08 -26.17
CA ARG A 9 -32.53 29.87 -26.70
C ARG A 9 -32.21 30.06 -28.19
N LEU A 10 -31.03 29.61 -28.63
CA LEU A 10 -30.79 29.21 -30.01
C LEU A 10 -30.01 27.90 -30.00
N GLY A 11 -30.69 26.83 -30.45
CA GLY A 11 -30.08 25.54 -30.73
C GLY A 11 -29.84 25.41 -32.23
N LEU A 12 -28.65 24.95 -32.61
CA LEU A 12 -28.38 24.41 -33.94
C LEU A 12 -27.65 23.07 -33.79
N ARG A 13 -28.21 22.09 -34.50
CA ARG A 13 -27.88 20.67 -34.51
C ARG A 13 -26.60 20.37 -35.29
N SER A 14 -25.98 19.27 -34.83
CA SER A 14 -25.28 18.22 -35.59
C SER A 14 -24.06 18.61 -36.42
N LEU A 15 -22.92 17.98 -36.09
CA LEU A 15 -22.12 17.11 -36.96
C LEU A 15 -21.04 16.42 -36.07
N LEU A 16 -21.14 15.10 -35.90
CA LEU A 16 -20.09 14.22 -35.34
C LEU A 16 -19.06 13.91 -36.45
N PRO A 17 -17.80 13.54 -36.13
CA PRO A 17 -17.51 12.11 -35.98
C PRO A 17 -16.42 11.72 -34.95
N SER A 18 -16.51 10.45 -34.56
CA SER A 18 -15.40 9.50 -34.29
C SER A 18 -14.46 9.73 -33.09
N ALA A 19 -14.72 8.90 -32.07
CA ALA A 19 -13.79 7.92 -31.50
C ALA A 19 -12.52 8.43 -30.80
N PHE A 20 -12.57 8.58 -29.47
CA PHE A 20 -11.50 8.16 -28.57
C PHE A 20 -12.09 7.57 -27.28
N LYS A 21 -11.97 6.24 -27.16
CA LYS A 21 -12.11 5.49 -25.91
C LYS A 21 -10.86 5.73 -25.08
N ASN A 22 -11.02 6.19 -23.84
CA ASN A 22 -10.22 5.83 -22.65
C ASN A 22 -10.43 6.90 -21.56
N VAL A 23 -11.49 6.74 -20.77
CA VAL A 23 -11.66 7.35 -19.44
C VAL A 23 -12.14 6.24 -18.52
N GLY A 24 -11.55 6.20 -17.33
CA GLY A 24 -11.58 5.09 -16.39
C GLY A 24 -12.96 4.72 -15.86
N LEU A 25 -13.07 3.45 -15.48
CA LEU A 25 -14.12 2.94 -14.60
C LEU A 25 -13.44 2.27 -13.42
N VAL A 26 -13.33 3.05 -12.34
CA VAL A 26 -13.12 2.56 -10.99
C VAL A 26 -14.52 2.24 -10.47
N ASN A 27 -14.92 0.97 -10.53
CA ASN A 27 -16.22 0.51 -10.01
C ASN A 27 -16.02 -0.08 -8.61
N TYR A 28 -16.44 0.68 -7.59
CA TYR A 28 -16.78 0.16 -6.28
C TYR A 28 -18.24 0.54 -6.00
N SER A 29 -19.15 -0.43 -6.07
CA SER A 29 -20.52 -0.34 -5.56
C SER A 29 -20.89 -1.78 -5.17
N SER A 30 -20.91 -2.11 -3.88
CA SER A 30 -22.06 -2.07 -2.98
C SER A 30 -23.26 -2.88 -3.47
N SER A 31 -23.48 -4.07 -2.89
CA SER A 31 -24.79 -4.53 -2.37
C SER A 31 -24.86 -6.06 -2.22
N GLN A 32 -24.89 -6.50 -0.97
CA GLN A 32 -25.79 -7.50 -0.39
C GLN A 32 -26.38 -8.66 -1.24
N SER A 33 -26.02 -9.86 -0.77
CA SER A 33 -26.91 -10.95 -0.31
C SER A 33 -27.55 -11.95 -1.30
N LYS A 34 -27.25 -13.23 -0.97
CA LYS A 34 -28.12 -14.42 -0.88
C LYS A 34 -28.52 -15.20 -2.15
N ASN A 35 -27.96 -16.42 -2.18
CA ASN A 35 -28.59 -17.75 -2.37
C ASN A 35 -29.03 -18.22 -3.76
N ASP A 36 -29.00 -19.56 -3.87
CA ASP A 36 -29.65 -20.48 -4.82
C ASP A 36 -28.88 -20.94 -6.07
N ASP A 37 -28.04 -21.96 -5.85
CA ASP A 37 -28.35 -23.38 -6.13
C ASP A 37 -29.24 -23.65 -7.36
N GLY A 38 -28.69 -24.26 -8.42
CA GLY A 38 -29.46 -24.69 -9.58
C GLY A 38 -28.71 -25.65 -10.48
N TYR A 39 -28.82 -26.94 -10.16
CA TYR A 39 -28.38 -28.09 -10.95
C TYR A 39 -29.08 -28.12 -12.32
N SER A 40 -28.36 -28.48 -13.39
CA SER A 40 -28.98 -29.17 -14.54
C SER A 40 -27.94 -29.95 -15.34
N SER A 41 -28.16 -31.25 -15.36
CA SER A 41 -27.44 -32.30 -16.09
C SER A 41 -28.09 -32.52 -17.46
N SER A 42 -27.33 -32.84 -18.50
CA SER A 42 -27.72 -33.78 -19.56
C SER A 42 -26.52 -34.18 -20.41
N ASP A 43 -26.39 -35.50 -20.62
CA ASP A 43 -25.92 -36.22 -21.83
C ASP A 43 -24.50 -35.96 -22.37
N ASP A 44 -23.72 -36.94 -22.84
CA ASP A 44 -23.95 -38.38 -23.03
C ASP A 44 -22.60 -39.09 -23.32
N GLU A 45 -22.62 -40.42 -23.21
CA GLU A 45 -21.77 -41.44 -23.90
C GLU A 45 -20.24 -41.60 -23.62
N LYS A 46 -19.94 -42.77 -23.04
CA LYS A 46 -18.67 -43.54 -22.97
C LYS A 46 -18.50 -44.37 -24.29
N PRO A 47 -17.45 -45.21 -24.54
CA PRO A 47 -16.22 -45.52 -23.78
C PRO A 47 -14.93 -45.59 -24.67
N THR A 48 -13.71 -45.73 -24.13
CA THR A 48 -12.98 -47.03 -24.10
C THR A 48 -11.65 -46.88 -23.37
N LYS A 49 -11.34 -47.88 -22.53
CA LYS A 49 -10.18 -47.98 -21.64
C LYS A 49 -8.89 -48.24 -22.42
N LYS A 50 -7.87 -47.40 -22.21
CA LYS A 50 -6.45 -47.81 -22.20
C LYS A 50 -5.83 -47.38 -20.88
N LYS A 51 -5.10 -48.31 -20.27
CA LYS A 51 -4.39 -48.17 -19.00
C LYS A 51 -3.30 -47.12 -19.16
N GLU A 52 -3.43 -45.97 -18.53
CA GLU A 52 -2.35 -45.00 -18.37
C GLU A 52 -2.29 -44.58 -16.91
N GLU A 53 -1.07 -44.61 -16.37
CA GLU A 53 -0.66 -44.23 -15.02
C GLU A 53 -1.27 -42.88 -14.60
N PRO A 54 -1.55 -42.62 -13.31
CA PRO A 54 -2.18 -41.39 -12.88
C PRO A 54 -1.23 -40.21 -13.11
N VAL A 55 -1.41 -39.52 -14.23
CA VAL A 55 -0.75 -38.23 -14.49
C VAL A 55 -1.42 -37.22 -13.57
N GLU A 56 -0.80 -36.97 -12.41
CA GLU A 56 -1.19 -35.90 -11.51
C GLU A 56 -1.40 -34.60 -12.30
N THR A 57 -2.63 -34.12 -12.31
CA THR A 57 -2.97 -32.89 -12.99
C THR A 57 -2.25 -31.73 -12.29
N ALA A 58 -1.78 -30.72 -13.03
CA ALA A 58 -1.04 -29.60 -12.46
C ALA A 58 -1.73 -28.95 -11.24
N ALA A 59 -3.08 -28.96 -11.22
CA ALA A 59 -3.89 -28.52 -10.08
C ALA A 59 -3.71 -29.39 -8.81
N GLN A 60 -3.58 -30.71 -8.94
CA GLN A 60 -3.33 -31.62 -7.81
C GLN A 60 -1.93 -31.43 -7.23
N ARG A 61 -0.93 -31.19 -8.09
CA ARG A 61 0.43 -30.83 -7.65
C ARG A 61 0.46 -29.49 -6.93
N LEU A 62 -0.29 -28.50 -7.43
CA LEU A 62 -0.39 -27.17 -6.82
C LEU A 62 -1.08 -27.26 -5.44
N ASN A 63 -2.17 -28.04 -5.32
CA ASN A 63 -2.86 -28.25 -4.05
C ASN A 63 -2.01 -29.05 -3.04
N ARG A 64 -1.23 -30.03 -3.51
CA ARG A 64 -0.27 -30.75 -2.66
C ARG A 64 0.86 -29.83 -2.18
N LEU A 65 1.36 -28.95 -3.05
CA LEU A 65 2.37 -27.94 -2.71
C LEU A 65 1.83 -26.91 -1.69
N LEU A 66 0.60 -26.42 -1.89
CA LEU A 66 -0.08 -25.53 -0.96
C LEU A 66 -0.29 -26.19 0.41
N GLY A 67 -0.66 -27.47 0.42
CA GLY A 67 -0.78 -28.25 1.66
C GLY A 67 0.56 -28.41 2.41
N THR A 68 1.67 -28.54 1.69
CA THR A 68 3.01 -28.57 2.31
C THR A 68 3.52 -27.20 2.76
N MET A 69 3.00 -26.09 2.19
CA MET A 69 3.42 -24.74 2.57
C MET A 69 2.72 -24.19 3.81
N GLN A 70 1.50 -24.63 4.11
CA GLN A 70 0.74 -24.16 5.28
C GLN A 70 1.31 -24.61 6.65
N ALA A 71 2.37 -25.43 6.66
CA ALA A 71 3.02 -25.89 7.89
C ALA A 71 4.17 -24.97 8.38
N THR A 72 4.41 -23.83 7.72
CA THR A 72 5.59 -22.97 8.00
C THR A 72 5.26 -21.63 8.67
N ASP A 73 4.12 -21.49 9.35
CA ASP A 73 3.72 -20.26 10.04
C ASP A 73 4.44 -20.01 11.40
N GLN A 74 5.55 -20.70 11.66
CA GLN A 74 6.49 -20.38 12.75
C GLN A 74 7.86 -19.99 12.19
N LEU A 75 7.92 -18.98 11.33
CA LEU A 75 9.18 -18.37 10.93
C LEU A 75 9.61 -17.33 11.97
N SER A 76 10.66 -17.65 12.71
CA SER A 76 11.34 -16.72 13.61
C SER A 76 11.85 -15.49 12.82
N ALA A 77 11.91 -14.33 13.48
CA ALA A 77 12.20 -13.04 12.87
C ALA A 77 13.55 -12.93 12.12
N SER A 78 14.37 -13.98 12.10
CA SER A 78 15.63 -14.07 11.37
C SER A 78 15.48 -14.37 9.87
N ASP A 79 14.32 -14.83 9.39
CA ASP A 79 14.16 -15.33 8.01
C ASP A 79 13.55 -14.32 7.02
N PHE A 80 13.22 -13.11 7.47
CA PHE A 80 12.74 -12.06 6.56
C PHE A 80 13.91 -11.44 5.77
N PRO A 81 13.86 -11.45 4.42
CA PRO A 81 14.89 -10.81 3.61
C PRO A 81 14.94 -9.32 3.95
N ARG A 82 16.06 -8.87 4.52
CA ARG A 82 16.25 -7.46 4.85
C ARG A 82 16.56 -6.69 3.56
N PRO A 83 16.09 -5.44 3.44
CA PRO A 83 16.48 -4.57 2.34
C PRO A 83 18.01 -4.44 2.28
N GLY A 84 18.64 -5.07 1.27
CA GLY A 84 20.10 -5.13 1.13
C GLY A 84 20.67 -6.54 0.96
N ASP A 85 19.93 -7.59 1.31
CA ASP A 85 20.43 -8.98 1.20
C ASP A 85 20.70 -9.39 -0.26
N ALA A 86 19.95 -8.85 -1.22
CA ALA A 86 20.22 -9.06 -2.65
C ALA A 86 21.59 -8.50 -3.08
N ASN A 87 21.98 -7.32 -2.56
CA ASN A 87 23.28 -6.72 -2.85
C ASN A 87 24.41 -7.46 -2.14
N ARG A 88 24.17 -7.98 -0.93
CA ARG A 88 25.12 -8.82 -0.21
C ARG A 88 25.39 -10.13 -0.95
N LYS A 89 24.35 -10.85 -1.36
CA LYS A 89 24.47 -12.08 -2.16
C LYS A 89 25.22 -11.83 -3.48
N ARG A 90 24.93 -10.71 -4.17
CA ARG A 90 25.66 -10.34 -5.39
C ARG A 90 27.14 -10.05 -5.15
N ARG A 91 27.50 -9.37 -4.05
CA ARG A 91 28.91 -9.14 -3.67
C ARG A 91 29.63 -10.45 -3.31
N GLU A 92 28.95 -11.35 -2.62
CA GLU A 92 29.50 -12.67 -2.27
C GLU A 92 29.73 -13.53 -3.52
N ALA A 93 28.79 -13.54 -4.47
CA ALA A 93 28.95 -14.20 -5.76
C ALA A 93 30.14 -13.62 -6.56
N GLN A 94 30.31 -12.29 -6.59
CA GLN A 94 31.46 -11.65 -7.24
C GLN A 94 32.78 -11.98 -6.55
N LYS A 95 32.81 -12.10 -5.21
CA LYS A 95 33.98 -12.55 -4.46
C LYS A 95 34.33 -14.01 -4.77
N GLN A 96 33.34 -14.89 -4.88
CA GLN A 96 33.55 -16.28 -5.28
C GLN A 96 34.06 -16.39 -6.72
N GLU A 97 33.51 -15.59 -7.64
CA GLU A 97 34.00 -15.53 -9.03
C GLU A 97 35.44 -15.00 -9.11
N ALA A 98 35.78 -13.98 -8.31
CA ALA A 98 37.15 -13.47 -8.21
C ALA A 98 38.11 -14.50 -7.59
N ALA A 99 37.69 -15.22 -6.55
CA ALA A 99 38.47 -16.30 -5.95
C ALA A 99 38.70 -17.44 -6.93
N ALA A 100 37.67 -17.84 -7.69
CA ALA A 100 37.79 -18.86 -8.74
C ALA A 100 38.76 -18.43 -9.86
N LYS A 101 38.71 -17.16 -10.29
CA LYS A 101 39.67 -16.60 -11.25
C LYS A 101 41.10 -16.62 -10.71
N ASN A 102 41.30 -16.25 -9.44
CA ASN A 102 42.63 -16.31 -8.81
C ASN A 102 43.18 -17.73 -8.77
N VAL A 103 42.34 -18.71 -8.47
CA VAL A 103 42.68 -20.14 -8.49
C VAL A 103 43.10 -20.59 -9.90
N LEU A 104 42.33 -20.24 -10.93
CA LEU A 104 42.66 -20.53 -12.33
C LEU A 104 44.00 -19.89 -12.73
N THR A 105 44.26 -18.64 -12.34
CA THR A 105 45.54 -17.98 -12.63
C THR A 105 46.71 -18.61 -11.90
N ALA A 106 46.53 -19.04 -10.65
CA ALA A 106 47.56 -19.71 -9.88
C ALA A 106 47.92 -21.08 -10.47
N ALA A 107 46.91 -21.88 -10.86
CA ALA A 107 47.08 -23.15 -11.54
C ALA A 107 47.88 -22.98 -12.84
N LYS A 108 47.53 -21.97 -13.64
CA LYS A 108 48.23 -21.64 -14.89
C LYS A 108 49.69 -21.21 -14.66
N ASN A 109 49.96 -20.43 -13.61
CA ASN A 109 51.33 -20.01 -13.27
C ASN A 109 52.18 -21.22 -12.86
N ILE A 110 51.65 -22.11 -12.02
CA ILE A 110 52.35 -23.33 -11.60
C ILE A 110 52.63 -24.24 -12.81
N ALA A 111 51.64 -24.43 -13.69
CA ALA A 111 51.81 -25.19 -14.93
C ALA A 111 52.91 -24.59 -15.83
N SER A 112 52.99 -23.25 -15.91
CA SER A 112 54.03 -22.57 -16.69
C SER A 112 55.45 -22.74 -16.13
N MET A 113 55.58 -22.97 -14.82
CA MET A 113 56.87 -23.22 -14.16
C MET A 113 57.34 -24.67 -14.30
N LEU A 114 56.42 -25.62 -14.45
CA LEU A 114 56.73 -27.06 -14.47
C LEU A 114 56.82 -27.65 -15.89
N GLY A 115 56.07 -27.12 -16.86
CA GLY A 115 55.97 -27.68 -18.21
C GLY A 115 56.97 -27.11 -19.21
N THR A 116 57.78 -27.97 -19.84
CA THR A 116 58.70 -27.63 -20.94
C THR A 116 58.02 -27.61 -22.31
N SER A 117 56.91 -28.35 -22.47
CA SER A 117 56.11 -28.40 -23.69
C SER A 117 54.67 -27.89 -23.44
N GLU A 118 54.02 -27.38 -24.50
CA GLU A 118 52.67 -26.81 -24.39
C GLU A 118 51.59 -27.88 -24.06
N SER A 119 51.84 -29.15 -24.39
CA SER A 119 50.98 -30.26 -23.97
C SER A 119 51.09 -30.54 -22.48
N ASP A 120 52.31 -30.50 -21.92
CA ASP A 120 52.55 -30.80 -20.51
C ASP A 120 51.99 -29.70 -19.62
N LYS A 121 52.06 -28.43 -20.05
CA LYS A 121 51.41 -27.30 -19.35
C LYS A 121 49.89 -27.50 -19.23
N LYS A 122 49.23 -27.96 -20.30
CA LYS A 122 47.78 -28.17 -20.29
C LYS A 122 47.38 -29.37 -19.43
N GLN A 123 48.16 -30.45 -19.47
CA GLN A 123 47.93 -31.63 -18.62
C GLN A 123 48.10 -31.26 -17.13
N THR A 124 49.20 -30.60 -16.79
CA THR A 124 49.49 -30.15 -15.40
C THR A 124 48.46 -29.14 -14.89
N GLU A 125 48.00 -28.19 -15.71
CA GLU A 125 46.90 -27.27 -15.38
C GLU A 125 45.60 -28.04 -15.09
N SER A 126 45.23 -28.99 -15.96
CA SER A 126 44.00 -29.76 -15.82
C SER A 126 44.00 -30.69 -14.60
N GLU A 127 45.14 -31.32 -14.27
CA GLU A 127 45.27 -32.16 -13.09
C GLU A 127 45.24 -31.35 -11.78
N LEU A 128 45.86 -30.17 -11.78
CA LEU A 128 45.87 -29.29 -10.60
C LEU A 128 44.47 -28.74 -10.32
N LEU A 129 43.75 -28.31 -11.37
CA LEU A 129 42.36 -27.89 -11.25
C LEU A 129 41.45 -29.04 -10.82
N ALA A 130 41.61 -30.25 -11.38
CA ALA A 130 40.83 -31.42 -10.97
C ALA A 130 41.06 -31.77 -9.49
N LYS A 131 42.31 -31.70 -9.01
CA LYS A 131 42.59 -31.90 -7.58
C LYS A 131 41.99 -30.79 -6.72
N LEU A 132 42.10 -29.52 -7.12
CA LEU A 132 41.65 -28.41 -6.28
C LEU A 132 40.12 -28.25 -6.23
N LEU A 133 39.44 -28.50 -7.36
CA LEU A 133 37.98 -28.50 -7.45
C LEU A 133 37.36 -29.82 -6.95
N GLY A 134 38.13 -30.92 -6.94
CA GLY A 134 37.67 -32.27 -6.58
C GLY A 134 37.96 -32.72 -5.14
N HIS A 135 38.82 -32.03 -4.37
CA HIS A 135 39.16 -32.45 -2.98
C HIS A 135 38.11 -32.10 -1.90
N GLY A 136 36.93 -31.63 -2.29
CA GLY A 136 35.84 -31.33 -1.35
C GLY A 136 35.11 -32.54 -0.76
N SER A 137 35.33 -33.77 -1.27
CA SER A 137 34.55 -34.95 -0.88
C SER A 137 35.31 -36.05 -0.14
N GLU A 138 36.64 -35.98 0.01
CA GLU A 138 37.44 -37.12 0.51
C GLU A 138 38.42 -36.78 1.65
N SER A 139 38.37 -35.55 2.20
CA SER A 139 39.38 -35.06 3.16
C SER A 139 38.83 -34.70 4.56
N SER A 140 37.68 -35.25 4.96
CA SER A 140 37.11 -35.06 6.31
C SER A 140 37.21 -36.30 7.21
N SER A 141 38.06 -37.27 6.88
CA SER A 141 38.21 -38.53 7.61
C SER A 141 39.64 -38.79 8.13
N ALA A 142 40.41 -37.75 8.47
CA ALA A 142 41.74 -37.96 9.04
C ALA A 142 42.32 -36.72 9.74
N ALA A 143 41.69 -36.21 10.81
CA ALA A 143 42.41 -35.45 11.84
C ALA A 143 41.48 -35.07 13.00
N THR A 144 41.85 -35.55 14.20
CA THR A 144 41.57 -34.93 15.51
C THR A 144 40.11 -35.02 15.97
N GLY A 145 39.74 -35.88 16.91
CA GLY A 145 40.34 -36.00 18.23
C GLY A 145 39.33 -35.47 19.25
N GLU A 146 38.69 -36.40 19.95
CA GLU A 146 38.20 -36.26 21.33
C GLU A 146 37.07 -35.23 21.60
N ASN A 147 35.82 -35.71 21.64
CA ASN A 147 35.10 -35.78 22.92
C ASN A 147 33.82 -36.62 22.84
N GLN A 148 33.77 -37.61 23.74
CA GLN A 148 32.62 -38.42 24.09
C GLN A 148 31.54 -37.57 24.76
N THR A 149 30.27 -37.88 24.47
CA THR A 149 29.26 -38.47 25.37
C THR A 149 27.94 -38.45 24.61
N ALA A 150 27.42 -39.62 24.20
CA ALA A 150 26.39 -40.39 24.91
C ALA A 150 25.02 -39.66 24.87
N ASP A 151 23.89 -40.24 24.49
CA ASP A 151 23.51 -41.64 24.37
C ASP A 151 22.05 -41.71 23.84
N VAL A 152 21.61 -42.93 23.49
CA VAL A 152 20.21 -43.41 23.37
C VAL A 152 19.45 -43.22 22.04
N SER A 153 19.73 -44.15 21.13
CA SER A 153 18.78 -45.09 20.50
C SER A 153 17.29 -44.74 20.36
N GLY A 154 16.79 -44.83 19.11
CA GLY A 154 15.48 -45.43 18.83
C GLY A 154 14.59 -44.65 17.86
N SER A 155 14.69 -44.92 16.56
CA SER A 155 13.57 -45.41 15.72
C SER A 155 13.94 -45.25 14.23
N PRO A 156 13.74 -46.29 13.39
CA PRO A 156 13.99 -46.23 11.96
C PRO A 156 12.78 -45.67 11.21
N SER A 157 13.00 -45.29 9.95
CA SER A 157 12.00 -45.02 8.91
C SER A 157 11.26 -43.68 8.96
N GLY A 158 11.26 -43.00 7.80
CA GLY A 158 10.45 -41.82 7.53
C GLY A 158 11.31 -40.63 7.16
N ASP A 159 11.12 -40.11 5.96
CA ASP A 159 11.39 -38.72 5.61
C ASP A 159 12.86 -38.36 5.37
N LYS A 160 13.42 -39.02 4.35
CA LYS A 160 14.53 -38.45 3.57
C LYS A 160 14.04 -37.13 2.97
N GLU A 161 14.43 -36.04 3.61
CA GLU A 161 14.33 -34.68 3.09
C GLU A 161 14.87 -34.65 1.65
N LEU A 162 13.96 -34.47 0.70
CA LEU A 162 14.27 -34.39 -0.72
C LEU A 162 14.99 -33.06 -0.96
N ASN A 163 16.32 -33.09 -0.92
CA ASN A 163 17.17 -31.94 -1.22
C ASN A 163 16.82 -31.34 -2.58
N LEU A 164 16.51 -30.03 -2.58
CA LEU A 164 16.12 -29.24 -3.77
C LEU A 164 17.11 -29.41 -4.94
N SER A 165 18.39 -29.69 -4.64
CA SER A 165 19.45 -29.94 -5.59
C SER A 165 19.22 -31.21 -6.44
N ASP A 166 18.59 -32.26 -5.91
CA ASP A 166 18.32 -33.49 -6.68
C ASP A 166 17.11 -33.34 -7.61
N ILE A 167 16.17 -32.45 -7.27
CA ILE A 167 14.99 -32.13 -8.10
C ILE A 167 15.38 -31.19 -9.26
N ILE A 168 16.29 -30.24 -9.02
CA ILE A 168 16.75 -29.28 -10.05
C ILE A 168 17.58 -29.98 -11.14
N VAL A 169 18.29 -31.06 -10.81
CA VAL A 169 19.07 -31.84 -11.79
C VAL A 169 18.16 -32.66 -12.73
N GLY A 170 16.95 -33.01 -12.29
CA GLY A 170 15.96 -33.74 -13.09
C GLY A 170 15.11 -32.89 -14.03
N MET A 171 15.08 -31.56 -13.85
CA MET A 171 14.34 -30.65 -14.73
C MET A 171 15.13 -30.40 -16.03
N LYS A 172 14.84 -31.21 -17.07
CA LYS A 172 15.19 -30.88 -18.46
C LYS A 172 14.52 -29.55 -18.83
N ILE A 173 15.30 -28.48 -18.80
CA ILE A 173 14.94 -27.19 -19.40
C ILE A 173 14.84 -27.45 -20.90
N ASP A 174 13.61 -27.66 -21.38
CA ASP A 174 13.33 -27.85 -22.80
C ASP A 174 13.61 -26.53 -23.51
N ARG A 175 14.84 -26.39 -24.02
CA ARG A 175 15.38 -25.21 -24.68
C ARG A 175 14.86 -25.08 -26.11
N ARG A 176 13.56 -25.34 -26.31
CA ARG A 176 12.86 -25.07 -27.57
C ARG A 176 12.23 -23.69 -27.46
N GLN A 177 12.94 -22.71 -28.00
CA GLN A 177 12.45 -21.36 -28.21
C GLN A 177 11.23 -21.40 -29.14
N GLN A 178 10.02 -21.46 -28.58
CA GLN A 178 8.83 -20.99 -29.28
C GLN A 178 8.73 -19.48 -29.05
N PRO A 179 8.61 -18.67 -30.11
CA PRO A 179 8.42 -17.23 -29.96
C PRO A 179 7.00 -16.97 -29.45
N GLN A 180 6.83 -17.01 -28.13
CA GLN A 180 5.65 -16.43 -27.50
C GLN A 180 5.71 -14.92 -27.70
N GLN A 181 4.66 -14.38 -28.30
CA GLN A 181 4.47 -12.97 -28.58
C GLN A 181 4.62 -12.18 -27.28
N VAL A 182 5.80 -11.60 -27.07
CA VAL A 182 6.00 -10.61 -26.01
C VAL A 182 5.21 -9.39 -26.46
N GLU A 183 4.07 -9.14 -25.82
CA GLU A 183 3.32 -7.90 -25.99
C GLU A 183 4.26 -6.73 -25.73
N GLN A 184 4.63 -6.05 -26.82
CA GLN A 184 5.56 -4.94 -26.77
C GLN A 184 4.92 -3.84 -25.93
N THR A 185 5.45 -3.66 -24.72
CA THR A 185 5.06 -2.54 -23.86
C THR A 185 5.25 -1.24 -24.66
N ARG A 186 4.29 -0.32 -24.57
CA ARG A 186 4.28 0.97 -25.30
C ARG A 186 5.64 1.68 -25.29
N GLY A 187 6.41 1.56 -24.20
CA GLY A 187 7.78 2.07 -24.07
C GLY A 187 8.81 1.45 -25.03
N GLU A 188 8.74 0.15 -25.33
CA GLU A 188 9.63 -0.51 -26.30
C GLU A 188 9.33 -0.09 -27.75
N TYR A 189 8.05 0.11 -28.08
CA TYR A 189 7.64 0.59 -29.39
C TYR A 189 8.18 2.00 -29.67
N VAL A 190 8.14 2.87 -28.66
CA VAL A 190 8.72 4.23 -28.73
C VAL A 190 10.24 4.20 -28.85
N ARG A 191 10.94 3.34 -28.07
CA ARG A 191 12.41 3.19 -28.20
C ARG A 191 12.81 2.72 -29.60
N ARG A 192 12.06 1.78 -30.18
CA ARG A 192 12.32 1.26 -31.53
C ARG A 192 12.05 2.29 -32.62
N SER A 193 11.00 3.11 -32.47
CA SER A 193 10.67 4.16 -33.45
C SER A 193 11.65 5.33 -33.43
N LEU A 194 12.23 5.63 -32.26
CA LEU A 194 13.32 6.61 -32.16
C LEU A 194 14.63 6.07 -32.72
N ALA A 195 14.95 4.80 -32.48
CA ALA A 195 16.16 4.16 -33.01
C ALA A 195 16.12 3.98 -34.54
N SER A 196 14.95 3.75 -35.14
CA SER A 196 14.83 3.59 -36.60
C SER A 196 14.92 4.91 -37.38
N ARG A 197 14.75 6.06 -36.72
CA ARG A 197 14.89 7.39 -37.35
C ARG A 197 16.34 7.85 -37.54
N PHE A 198 17.33 7.16 -36.97
CA PHE A 198 18.74 7.55 -37.03
C PHE A 198 19.59 6.82 -38.09
N LYS A 199 18.99 6.23 -39.12
CA LYS A 199 19.76 5.70 -40.27
C LYS A 199 19.99 6.81 -41.32
N PRO A 200 21.23 7.26 -41.55
CA PRO A 200 21.54 8.20 -42.63
C PRO A 200 21.41 7.44 -43.95
N GLN A 201 20.26 7.59 -44.62
CA GLN A 201 20.12 7.12 -45.99
C GLN A 201 20.77 8.16 -46.91
N ASN A 202 21.99 7.85 -47.34
CA ASN A 202 22.64 8.47 -48.50
C ASN A 202 21.67 8.40 -49.69
N ARG A 203 21.04 9.53 -50.01
CA ARG A 203 20.37 9.75 -51.29
C ARG A 203 20.78 11.12 -51.79
N ASP A 204 21.78 11.07 -52.67
CA ASP A 204 22.07 12.11 -53.64
C ASP A 204 20.77 12.51 -54.35
N GLY A 205 20.37 13.75 -54.15
CA GLY A 205 19.05 14.23 -54.56
C GLY A 205 18.94 15.71 -54.23
N ALA A 206 19.74 16.50 -54.93
CA ALA A 206 19.78 17.95 -54.84
C ALA A 206 18.42 18.57 -55.18
N TYR A 207 17.68 19.00 -54.14
CA TYR A 207 16.78 20.15 -54.25
C TYR A 207 16.84 20.94 -52.94
N GLN A 208 17.56 22.06 -53.02
CA GLN A 208 17.67 23.08 -52.01
C GLN A 208 16.28 23.64 -51.68
N ARG A 209 15.78 23.35 -50.48
CA ARG A 209 14.87 24.28 -49.80
C ARG A 209 15.61 24.82 -48.61
N SER A 210 16.06 26.07 -48.75
CA SER A 210 16.72 26.87 -47.73
C SER A 210 15.79 27.09 -46.54
N GLN A 211 15.74 26.12 -45.63
CA GLN A 211 15.41 26.44 -44.26
C GLN A 211 16.64 27.16 -43.70
N ARG A 212 16.46 28.44 -43.33
CA ARG A 212 17.35 29.13 -42.40
C ARG A 212 17.25 28.43 -41.04
N GLN A 213 17.78 27.22 -40.97
CA GLN A 213 18.23 26.65 -39.72
C GLN A 213 19.56 27.33 -39.48
N THR A 214 19.55 28.28 -38.55
CA THR A 214 20.76 28.70 -37.86
C THR A 214 21.43 27.40 -37.40
N LYS A 215 22.45 26.96 -38.14
CA LYS A 215 23.23 25.78 -37.79
C LYS A 215 23.86 26.12 -36.45
N ARG A 216 23.23 25.68 -35.35
CA ARG A 216 23.96 25.47 -34.12
C ARG A 216 24.91 24.32 -34.46
N GLU A 217 26.16 24.67 -34.69
CA GLU A 217 27.23 23.70 -34.74
C GLU A 217 27.12 22.88 -33.45
N ALA A 218 26.94 21.57 -33.60
CA ALA A 218 27.01 20.68 -32.46
C ALA A 218 28.47 20.74 -32.01
N GLU A 219 28.76 21.55 -30.99
CA GLU A 219 30.05 21.52 -30.30
C GLU A 219 30.32 20.05 -29.99
N SER A 220 31.38 19.53 -30.59
CA SER A 220 31.92 18.20 -30.31
C SER A 220 32.50 18.25 -28.89
N PHE A 221 31.62 18.21 -27.90
CA PHE A 221 31.99 18.38 -26.51
C PHE A 221 32.43 17.02 -25.95
N THR A 222 33.71 16.73 -26.12
CA THR A 222 34.40 15.63 -25.45
C THR A 222 34.84 16.11 -24.07
N GLY A 223 33.91 16.19 -23.13
CA GLY A 223 34.13 16.67 -21.75
C GLY A 223 32.82 16.71 -20.97
N SER A 224 32.85 16.92 -19.65
CA SER A 224 31.61 17.05 -18.86
C SER A 224 30.80 18.28 -19.30
N VAL A 225 29.69 18.08 -20.01
CA VAL A 225 28.81 19.17 -20.46
C VAL A 225 28.05 19.74 -19.26
N ASN A 226 28.31 21.00 -18.90
CA ASN A 226 27.49 21.73 -17.95
C ASN A 226 26.17 22.14 -18.63
N LEU A 227 25.10 21.35 -18.42
CA LEU A 227 23.76 21.59 -19.02
C LEU A 227 23.19 22.99 -18.71
N TYR A 228 23.55 23.56 -17.57
CA TYR A 228 23.13 24.88 -17.12
C TYR A 228 24.15 26.00 -17.39
N GLY A 229 25.26 25.68 -18.09
CA GLY A 229 26.32 26.65 -18.39
C GLY A 229 26.10 27.47 -19.65
N GLY A 230 25.08 27.15 -20.45
CA GLY A 230 24.75 27.88 -21.68
C GLY A 230 24.03 29.21 -21.42
N GLU A 231 24.10 30.11 -22.40
CA GLU A 231 23.38 31.40 -22.36
C GLU A 231 21.85 31.15 -22.31
N PRO A 232 21.14 31.62 -21.27
CA PRO A 232 19.68 31.46 -21.17
C PRO A 232 18.95 32.37 -22.16
N LEU A 233 17.70 32.04 -22.50
CA LEU A 233 16.91 32.79 -23.50
C LEU A 233 16.61 34.26 -23.11
N GLY A 234 16.78 34.64 -21.84
CA GLY A 234 16.66 36.04 -21.39
C GLY A 234 15.27 36.69 -21.51
N ILE A 235 14.23 35.91 -21.86
CA ILE A 235 12.86 36.41 -22.08
C ILE A 235 12.17 36.81 -20.76
N PHE A 236 12.35 36.00 -19.71
CA PHE A 236 11.74 36.20 -18.40
C PHE A 236 12.77 36.79 -17.44
N LYS A 237 12.66 38.09 -17.16
CA LYS A 237 13.56 38.81 -16.24
C LYS A 237 12.97 38.98 -14.83
N ASP A 238 11.65 38.94 -14.72
CA ASP A 238 10.93 39.19 -13.47
C ASP A 238 10.62 37.85 -12.78
N THR A 239 11.30 37.58 -11.67
CA THR A 239 11.08 36.38 -10.84
C THR A 239 9.96 36.56 -9.81
N GLN A 240 9.43 37.77 -9.66
CA GLN A 240 8.39 38.09 -8.71
C GLN A 240 7.03 38.09 -9.42
N LEU A 241 6.34 36.94 -9.37
CA LEU A 241 4.96 36.85 -9.81
C LEU A 241 4.05 37.49 -8.75
N PRO A 242 3.17 38.45 -9.10
CA PRO A 242 2.20 38.97 -8.15
C PRO A 242 1.23 37.84 -7.76
N ILE A 243 1.05 37.62 -6.46
CA ILE A 243 0.07 36.67 -5.93
C ILE A 243 -1.32 37.20 -6.32
N SER A 244 -1.91 36.61 -7.35
CA SER A 244 -3.26 36.98 -7.81
C SER A 244 -4.31 36.33 -6.91
N ASN A 245 -5.17 37.13 -6.29
CA ASN A 245 -6.31 36.63 -5.51
C ASN A 245 -7.43 36.02 -6.38
N ASP A 246 -7.34 36.14 -7.71
CA ASP A 246 -8.36 35.72 -8.67
C ASP A 246 -8.16 34.27 -9.19
N ILE A 247 -7.37 33.47 -8.49
CA ILE A 247 -7.22 32.06 -8.84
C ILE A 247 -8.54 31.35 -8.50
N LEU A 248 -9.21 30.86 -9.53
CA LEU A 248 -10.39 30.01 -9.39
C LEU A 248 -10.06 28.80 -8.50
N SER A 249 -10.70 28.74 -7.33
CA SER A 249 -10.49 27.69 -6.32
C SER A 249 -10.63 26.27 -6.87
N THR A 250 -11.42 26.06 -7.92
CA THR A 250 -11.58 24.74 -8.55
C THR A 250 -10.31 24.30 -9.28
N TRP A 251 -9.65 25.22 -10.01
CA TRP A 251 -8.44 24.89 -10.74
C TRP A 251 -7.26 24.63 -9.80
N SER A 252 -7.16 25.38 -8.69
CA SER A 252 -6.13 25.10 -7.67
C SER A 252 -6.32 23.72 -7.06
N GLN A 253 -7.54 23.36 -6.63
CA GLN A 253 -7.86 22.04 -6.08
C GLN A 253 -7.57 20.90 -7.08
N LEU A 254 -7.89 21.08 -8.36
CA LEU A 254 -7.57 20.09 -9.40
C LEU A 254 -6.07 19.93 -9.61
N SER A 255 -5.32 21.04 -9.62
CA SER A 255 -3.85 21.01 -9.76
C SER A 255 -3.18 20.35 -8.56
N GLU A 256 -3.64 20.62 -7.33
CA GLU A 256 -3.16 19.98 -6.11
C GLU A 256 -3.46 18.49 -6.11
N ARG A 257 -4.67 18.09 -6.54
CA ARG A 257 -5.04 16.69 -6.70
C ARG A 257 -4.17 15.99 -7.74
N GLU A 258 -3.90 16.62 -8.89
CA GLU A 258 -3.03 16.05 -9.93
C GLU A 258 -1.60 15.85 -9.40
N LEU A 259 -1.06 16.85 -8.69
CA LEU A 259 0.26 16.77 -8.04
C LEU A 259 0.29 15.64 -7.00
N SER A 260 -0.75 15.53 -6.17
CA SER A 260 -0.91 14.45 -5.19
C SER A 260 -0.95 13.08 -5.85
N LEU A 261 -1.65 12.92 -6.98
CA LEU A 261 -1.71 11.66 -7.72
C LEU A 261 -0.35 11.29 -8.34
N GLN A 262 0.41 12.28 -8.83
CA GLN A 262 1.76 12.05 -9.35
C GLN A 262 2.75 11.59 -8.26
N ALA A 263 2.57 12.08 -7.03
CA ALA A 263 3.37 11.70 -5.87
C ALA A 263 2.84 10.43 -5.14
N SER A 264 1.57 10.06 -5.35
CA SER A 264 0.97 8.89 -4.71
C SER A 264 1.46 7.60 -5.36
N HIS A 265 2.03 6.71 -4.55
CA HIS A 265 2.43 5.37 -4.96
C HIS A 265 1.51 4.33 -4.27
N PRO A 266 1.34 3.13 -4.85
CA PRO A 266 0.67 2.05 -4.11
C PRO A 266 1.48 1.72 -2.85
N PRO A 267 0.82 1.32 -1.74
CA PRO A 267 1.51 1.08 -0.48
C PRO A 267 2.51 -0.05 -0.64
N ALA A 268 3.78 0.21 -0.31
CA ALA A 268 4.87 -0.75 -0.44
C ALA A 268 4.89 -1.75 0.73
N ASN A 269 4.33 -1.36 1.88
CA ASN A 269 4.35 -2.14 3.11
C ASN A 269 2.99 -2.07 3.84
N TYR A 270 2.72 -3.06 4.68
CA TYR A 270 1.55 -3.09 5.58
C TYR A 270 1.47 -1.85 6.49
N PHE A 271 2.60 -1.35 7.00
CA PHE A 271 2.59 -0.14 7.84
C PHE A 271 2.10 1.11 7.08
N GLU A 272 2.43 1.24 5.80
CA GLU A 272 1.94 2.34 4.96
C GLU A 272 0.43 2.20 4.71
N GLN A 273 -0.04 0.97 4.54
CA GLN A 273 -1.48 0.69 4.49
C GLN A 273 -2.18 1.04 5.80
N MET A 274 -1.58 0.76 6.96
CA MET A 274 -2.11 1.19 8.26
C MET A 274 -2.17 2.69 8.38
N VAL A 275 -1.10 3.41 8.01
CA VAL A 275 -1.09 4.88 8.00
C VAL A 275 -2.20 5.41 7.11
N LEU A 276 -2.32 4.90 5.88
CA LEU A 276 -3.39 5.29 4.96
C LEU A 276 -4.79 5.03 5.55
N TRP A 277 -4.98 3.92 6.27
CA TRP A 277 -6.25 3.62 6.93
C TRP A 277 -6.51 4.49 8.17
N THR A 278 -5.47 4.87 8.91
CA THR A 278 -5.54 5.84 10.01
C THR A 278 -5.93 7.22 9.47
N ASP A 279 -5.32 7.67 8.37
CA ASP A 279 -5.66 8.94 7.70
C ASP A 279 -7.09 8.93 7.14
N GLN A 280 -7.53 7.78 6.62
CA GLN A 280 -8.91 7.54 6.18
C GLN A 280 -9.90 7.35 7.34
N LYS A 281 -9.47 7.41 8.60
CA LYS A 281 -10.28 7.15 9.82
C LYS A 281 -10.99 5.78 9.82
N LYS A 282 -10.41 4.77 9.16
CA LYS A 282 -10.92 3.39 9.12
C LYS A 282 -10.42 2.54 10.30
N VAL A 283 -9.26 2.89 10.82
CA VAL A 283 -8.61 2.23 11.96
C VAL A 283 -8.68 3.18 13.16
N TRP A 284 -8.81 2.62 14.37
CA TRP A 284 -8.76 3.40 15.61
C TRP A 284 -7.45 4.16 15.75
N ARG A 285 -7.52 5.35 16.35
CA ARG A 285 -6.32 6.14 16.64
C ARG A 285 -5.65 5.60 17.89
N PHE A 286 -4.31 5.49 17.85
CA PHE A 286 -3.51 4.99 18.97
C PHE A 286 -2.76 6.15 19.64
N PRO A 287 -2.60 6.15 20.97
CA PRO A 287 -3.17 5.20 21.94
C PRO A 287 -4.71 5.26 22.00
N ILE A 288 -5.36 4.12 22.28
CA ILE A 288 -6.82 4.01 22.26
C ILE A 288 -7.41 4.97 23.31
N ASN A 289 -8.18 5.95 22.84
CA ASN A 289 -9.03 6.79 23.69
C ASN A 289 -10.48 6.35 23.49
N ASN A 290 -11.16 5.96 24.56
CA ASN A 290 -12.59 5.58 24.51
C ASN A 290 -13.50 6.76 24.17
N GLU A 291 -13.03 7.98 24.41
CA GLU A 291 -13.72 9.23 24.07
C GLU A 291 -13.32 9.75 22.67
N GLN A 292 -12.71 8.90 21.83
CA GLN A 292 -12.43 9.27 20.44
C GLN A 292 -13.72 9.57 19.69
N ASP A 293 -13.72 10.68 18.95
CA ASP A 293 -14.85 11.13 18.13
C ASP A 293 -16.09 11.60 18.94
N TRP A 294 -15.96 11.77 20.27
CA TRP A 294 -16.98 12.42 21.11
C TRP A 294 -16.78 13.94 21.10
N GLU A 295 -17.31 14.63 20.09
CA GLU A 295 -17.07 16.06 19.88
C GLU A 295 -18.01 16.96 20.71
N ASP A 296 -19.23 16.49 21.01
CA ASP A 296 -20.32 17.33 21.54
C ASP A 296 -20.01 17.95 22.91
N GLU A 297 -19.35 17.20 23.81
CA GLU A 297 -19.06 17.62 25.19
C GLU A 297 -17.57 17.88 25.45
N HIS A 298 -16.70 17.74 24.45
CA HIS A 298 -15.25 17.87 24.66
C HIS A 298 -14.83 19.26 25.17
N ASN A 299 -15.59 20.30 24.80
CA ASN A 299 -15.30 21.68 25.16
C ASN A 299 -16.13 22.19 26.34
N VAL A 300 -16.99 21.36 26.92
CA VAL A 300 -17.88 21.75 28.02
C VAL A 300 -17.19 21.51 29.34
N ASP A 301 -17.17 22.53 30.20
CA ASP A 301 -16.54 22.41 31.51
C ASP A 301 -17.39 21.56 32.48
N PHE A 302 -16.73 20.90 33.44
CA PHE A 302 -17.41 20.09 34.44
C PHE A 302 -18.38 20.92 35.29
N SER A 303 -18.11 22.22 35.46
CA SER A 303 -18.96 23.14 36.21
C SER A 303 -20.38 23.23 35.66
N GLU A 304 -20.55 23.12 34.34
CA GLU A 304 -21.88 23.15 33.69
C GLU A 304 -22.71 21.90 33.99
N HIS A 305 -22.06 20.76 34.22
CA HIS A 305 -22.73 19.51 34.56
C HIS A 305 -23.11 19.42 36.05
N ILE A 306 -22.32 20.05 36.92
CA ILE A 306 -22.48 19.95 38.38
C ILE A 306 -23.32 21.11 38.93
N PHE A 307 -23.04 22.35 38.54
CA PHE A 307 -23.64 23.56 39.12
C PHE A 307 -24.87 24.03 38.33
N LEU A 308 -25.91 23.20 38.33
CA LEU A 308 -27.18 23.50 37.66
C LEU A 308 -28.05 24.52 38.41
N GLU A 309 -27.71 24.84 39.67
CA GLU A 309 -28.47 25.75 40.52
C GLU A 309 -28.54 27.18 39.97
N GLN A 310 -27.56 27.59 39.15
CA GLN A 310 -27.52 28.89 38.49
C GLN A 310 -28.75 29.11 37.59
N HIS A 311 -29.26 28.04 36.97
CA HIS A 311 -30.44 28.10 36.10
C HIS A 311 -31.78 28.07 36.85
N LEU A 312 -31.75 27.88 38.19
CA LEU A 312 -32.96 27.93 39.02
C LEU A 312 -33.31 29.35 39.48
N GLU A 313 -32.32 30.22 39.63
CA GLU A 313 -32.50 31.54 40.26
C GLU A 313 -33.47 32.45 39.48
N ASP A 314 -33.57 32.28 38.17
CA ASP A 314 -34.39 33.14 37.30
C ASP A 314 -35.90 32.98 37.51
N TRP A 315 -36.38 31.81 37.93
CA TRP A 315 -37.82 31.49 37.95
C TRP A 315 -38.30 30.74 39.19
N CYS A 316 -37.42 30.06 39.92
CA CYS A 316 -37.77 29.25 41.07
C CYS A 316 -37.82 30.11 42.35
N PRO A 317 -38.88 30.04 43.17
CA PRO A 317 -38.91 30.71 44.47
C PRO A 317 -37.74 30.29 45.36
N SER A 318 -37.14 31.22 46.11
CA SER A 318 -35.97 30.93 46.97
C SER A 318 -36.26 30.02 48.16
N LYS A 319 -37.54 29.94 48.58
CA LYS A 319 -38.00 29.07 49.67
C LYS A 319 -39.31 28.38 49.27
N GLY A 320 -39.45 27.12 49.65
CA GLY A 320 -40.71 26.37 49.54
C GLY A 320 -40.55 24.95 48.99
N PRO A 321 -41.64 24.17 48.89
CA PRO A 321 -41.61 22.78 48.40
C PRO A 321 -41.10 22.65 46.97
N ILE A 322 -41.37 23.65 46.12
CA ILE A 322 -40.90 23.68 44.72
C ILE A 322 -39.37 23.80 44.68
N ARG A 323 -38.78 24.64 45.55
CA ARG A 323 -37.33 24.79 45.65
C ARG A 323 -36.68 23.47 46.06
N HIS A 324 -37.22 22.82 47.09
CA HIS A 324 -36.74 21.52 47.54
C HIS A 324 -36.83 20.44 46.46
N PHE A 325 -37.94 20.40 45.71
CA PHE A 325 -38.10 19.51 44.57
C PHE A 325 -37.08 19.80 43.45
N MET A 326 -36.89 21.07 43.09
CA MET A 326 -35.94 21.44 42.04
C MET A 326 -34.48 21.22 42.43
N GLU A 327 -34.14 21.38 43.71
CA GLU A 327 -32.82 21.02 44.24
C GLU A 327 -32.57 19.51 44.09
N LEU A 328 -33.56 18.66 44.41
CA LEU A 328 -33.47 17.21 44.18
C LEU A 328 -33.31 16.86 42.69
N VAL A 329 -34.04 17.55 41.80
CA VAL A 329 -33.88 17.40 40.35
C VAL A 329 -32.46 17.76 39.92
N CYS A 330 -31.91 18.88 40.39
CA CYS A 330 -30.55 19.29 40.07
C CYS A 330 -29.50 18.30 40.60
N VAL A 331 -29.68 17.77 41.81
CA VAL A 331 -28.83 16.71 42.37
C VAL A 331 -28.93 15.41 41.56
N GLY A 332 -30.11 15.09 41.01
CA GLY A 332 -30.31 13.94 40.12
C GLY A 332 -29.61 14.13 38.77
N LEU A 333 -29.76 15.30 38.17
CA LEU A 333 -29.15 15.64 36.87
C LEU A 333 -27.62 15.78 36.96
N SER A 334 -27.09 16.29 38.07
CA SER A 334 -25.64 16.43 38.26
C SER A 334 -24.91 15.09 38.35
N LYS A 335 -25.59 14.05 38.85
CA LYS A 335 -25.06 12.68 38.93
C LYS A 335 -25.21 11.87 37.63
N ASN A 336 -25.85 12.42 36.60
CA ASN A 336 -26.08 11.72 35.35
C ASN A 336 -24.95 11.99 34.33
N PRO A 337 -24.15 10.97 33.94
CA PRO A 337 -23.10 11.11 32.95
C PRO A 337 -23.57 10.90 31.50
N TYR A 338 -24.80 10.43 31.30
CA TYR A 338 -25.32 10.06 29.97
C TYR A 338 -26.06 11.19 29.25
N LEU A 339 -26.26 12.33 29.94
CA LEU A 339 -26.94 13.50 29.38
C LEU A 339 -25.95 14.63 29.18
N THR A 340 -26.12 15.33 28.05
CA THR A 340 -25.39 16.55 27.70
C THR A 340 -25.72 17.70 28.66
N ALA A 341 -24.83 18.68 28.77
CA ALA A 341 -25.09 19.88 29.58
C ALA A 341 -26.33 20.63 29.07
N GLN A 342 -26.54 20.65 27.75
CA GLN A 342 -27.69 21.29 27.13
C GLN A 342 -29.00 20.56 27.46
N GLU A 343 -29.04 19.23 27.38
CA GLU A 343 -30.23 18.44 27.76
C GLU A 343 -30.59 18.64 29.23
N LYS A 344 -29.59 18.77 30.13
CA LYS A 344 -29.83 19.08 31.54
C LYS A 344 -30.49 20.45 31.71
N LYS A 345 -30.04 21.47 30.97
CA LYS A 345 -30.64 22.82 30.97
C LYS A 345 -32.08 22.77 30.44
N ASP A 346 -32.29 22.05 29.34
CA ASP A 346 -33.63 21.89 28.74
C ASP A 346 -34.60 21.21 29.70
N HIS A 347 -34.14 20.21 30.46
CA HIS A 347 -34.94 19.55 31.49
C HIS A 347 -35.37 20.51 32.61
N ILE A 348 -34.49 21.45 33.00
CA ILE A 348 -34.81 22.48 33.99
C ILE A 348 -35.82 23.50 33.42
N PHE A 349 -35.63 23.94 32.17
CA PHE A 349 -36.58 24.85 31.51
C PHE A 349 -37.94 24.20 31.26
N TRP A 350 -37.98 22.89 31.04
CA TRP A 350 -39.24 22.16 30.95
C TRP A 350 -40.04 22.26 32.27
N PHE A 351 -39.39 22.14 33.43
CA PHE A 351 -40.06 22.35 34.71
C PHE A 351 -40.56 23.78 34.90
N ARG A 352 -39.81 24.78 34.46
CA ARG A 352 -40.25 26.19 34.47
C ARG A 352 -41.59 26.34 33.75
N ASP A 353 -41.66 25.83 32.53
CA ASP A 353 -42.84 25.96 31.68
C ASP A 353 -44.02 25.14 32.24
N TYR A 354 -43.73 23.94 32.78
CA TYR A 354 -44.71 23.10 33.47
C TYR A 354 -45.33 23.80 34.69
N PHE A 355 -44.52 24.37 35.57
CA PHE A 355 -45.02 25.10 36.72
C PHE A 355 -45.74 26.38 36.33
N GLN A 356 -45.30 27.04 35.25
CA GLN A 356 -45.98 28.20 34.69
C GLN A 356 -47.38 27.88 34.18
N ALA A 357 -47.55 26.77 33.46
CA ALA A 357 -48.85 26.30 32.99
C ALA A 357 -49.78 25.88 34.13
N LYS A 358 -49.23 25.38 35.25
CA LYS A 358 -50.00 24.91 36.42
C LYS A 358 -50.06 25.89 37.58
N LYS A 359 -49.75 27.18 37.34
CA LYS A 359 -49.80 28.25 38.37
C LYS A 359 -51.14 28.33 39.09
N ASP A 360 -52.25 28.13 38.40
CA ASP A 360 -53.59 28.19 39.02
C ASP A 360 -53.82 27.07 40.03
N ILE A 361 -53.39 25.84 39.71
CA ILE A 361 -53.44 24.69 40.62
C ILE A 361 -52.55 24.94 41.85
N LEU A 362 -51.38 25.56 41.67
CA LEU A 362 -50.50 25.89 42.78
C LEU A 362 -51.12 26.92 43.73
N ARG A 363 -51.83 27.93 43.21
CA ARG A 363 -52.57 28.90 44.04
C ARG A 363 -53.67 28.22 44.87
N ASP A 364 -54.38 27.27 44.27
CA ASP A 364 -55.42 26.51 44.96
C ASP A 364 -54.85 25.63 46.09
N LEU A 365 -53.69 25.01 45.86
CA LEU A 365 -53.03 24.17 46.86
C LEU A 365 -52.45 25.00 48.02
N ILE A 366 -51.81 26.14 47.73
CA ILE A 366 -51.30 27.05 48.77
C ILE A 366 -52.44 27.55 49.66
N SER A 367 -53.62 27.81 49.07
CA SER A 367 -54.81 28.24 49.82
C SER A 367 -55.39 27.14 50.72
N LYS A 368 -55.15 25.86 50.41
CA LYS A 368 -55.64 24.69 51.16
C LYS A 368 -54.69 24.21 52.26
N GLU A 369 -53.41 24.57 52.20
CA GLU A 369 -52.36 24.07 53.12
C GLU A 369 -52.04 24.91 54.40
N PRO A 370 -52.81 25.90 54.90
CA PRO A 370 -52.39 26.65 56.09
C PRO A 370 -52.50 25.88 57.44
N SER A 371 -52.74 24.55 57.47
CA SER A 371 -53.15 23.85 58.71
C SER A 371 -52.48 22.51 59.05
N LYS A 372 -51.35 22.14 58.41
CA LYS A 372 -50.57 20.94 58.80
C LYS A 372 -49.14 21.26 59.20
N SER A 373 -48.95 22.19 60.15
CA SER A 373 -47.75 22.16 60.99
C SER A 373 -47.88 20.97 61.96
N ILE A 374 -47.29 19.85 61.56
CA ILE A 374 -47.19 18.63 62.35
C ILE A 374 -46.32 18.93 63.58
N SER A 375 -46.97 18.90 64.74
CA SER A 375 -46.38 18.58 66.03
C SER A 375 -45.89 17.14 65.97
N ALA A 376 -44.57 16.94 65.90
CA ALA A 376 -43.87 15.72 66.30
C ALA A 376 -42.43 16.08 66.70
#